data_AF-A0A8J8SAG5-F1
#
_entry.id   AF-A0A8J8SAG5-F1
#
_cell.length_a   1.000
_cell.length_b   1.000
_cell.length_c   1.000
_cell.angle_alpha   90.00
_cell.angle_beta   90.00
_cell.angle_gamma   90.00
#
_symmetry.space_group_name_H-M   'P 1'
#
loop_
_entity.id
_entity.type
_entity.pdbx_description
1 polymer ?
#
loop_
_entity_poly.entity_id
_entity_poly.type
_entity_poly.pdbx_seq_one_letter_code
_entity_poly.pdbx_strand_id
1 'polypeptide(L)'
;MEANKTLLQALYKKIIIEFSKETGKDLDESMDYFYTSETYELISEGVGDLHCKGVKYLTDELMLEYGFMEHKSYPKDLVHQ
;
A
#
# COMPACT_ATOMS: atom_id res chain seq x y z
N MET A 1 -10.59 -18.78 -4.00
CA MET A 1 -11.15 -18.37 -2.71
C MET A 1 -11.42 -16.89 -2.86
N GLU A 2 -12.65 -16.44 -3.10
CA GLU A 2 -12.94 -15.00 -3.20
C GLU A 2 -12.68 -14.41 -1.82
N ALA A 3 -11.58 -13.66 -1.67
CA ALA A 3 -11.43 -12.78 -0.53
C ALA A 3 -12.68 -11.91 -0.48
N ASN A 4 -13.48 -12.07 0.59
CA ASN A 4 -14.76 -11.37 0.72
C ASN A 4 -14.49 -9.88 0.50
N LYS A 5 -15.15 -9.27 -0.48
CA LYS A 5 -14.93 -7.86 -0.86
C LYS A 5 -14.94 -6.92 0.36
N THR A 6 -15.68 -7.28 1.40
CA THR A 6 -15.71 -6.59 2.71
C THR A 6 -14.37 -6.60 3.45
N LEU A 7 -13.67 -7.74 3.46
CA LEU A 7 -12.34 -7.88 4.09
C LEU A 7 -11.30 -7.06 3.34
N LEU A 8 -11.38 -7.03 2.01
CA LEU A 8 -10.46 -6.28 1.16
C LEU A 8 -10.63 -4.76 1.35
N GLN A 9 -11.86 -4.28 1.40
CA GLN A 9 -12.16 -2.88 1.72
C GLN A 9 -11.69 -2.49 3.13
N ALA A 10 -11.83 -3.38 4.11
CA ALA A 10 -11.31 -3.17 5.45
C ALA A 10 -9.77 -3.15 5.50
N LEU A 11 -9.10 -3.92 4.63
CA LEU A 11 -7.64 -3.91 4.48
C LEU A 11 -7.18 -2.56 3.90
N TYR A 12 -7.78 -2.12 2.79
CA TYR A 12 -7.47 -0.83 2.14
C TYR A 12 -7.58 0.33 3.12
N LYS A 13 -8.69 0.40 3.86
CA LYS A 13 -8.89 1.43 4.89
C LYS A 13 -7.75 1.44 5.92
N LYS A 14 -7.28 0.27 6.35
CA LYS A 14 -6.20 0.18 7.33
C LYS A 14 -4.86 0.64 6.75
N ILE A 15 -4.56 0.30 5.50
CA ILE A 15 -3.33 0.73 4.81
C ILE A 15 -3.30 2.26 4.69
N ILE A 16 -4.40 2.86 4.21
CA ILE A 16 -4.52 4.32 4.05
C ILE A 16 -4.33 5.05 5.38
N ILE A 17 -5.00 4.57 6.44
CA ILE A 17 -4.87 5.17 7.79
C ILE A 17 -3.44 5.06 8.31
N GLU A 18 -2.79 3.91 8.12
CA GLU A 18 -1.42 3.72 8.61
C GLU A 18 -0.42 4.56 7.81
N PHE A 19 -0.56 4.62 6.48
CA PHE A 19 0.25 5.46 5.61
C PHE A 19 0.15 6.95 5.99
N SER A 20 -1.07 7.44 6.25
CA SER A 20 -1.31 8.81 6.73
C SER A 20 -0.56 9.09 8.04
N LYS A 21 -0.55 8.15 8.98
CA LYS A 21 0.18 8.32 10.26
C LYS A 21 1.70 8.33 10.07
N GLU A 22 2.23 7.41 9.27
CA GLU A 22 3.68 7.26 9.08
C GLU A 22 4.28 8.41 8.27
N THR A 23 3.56 8.91 7.26
CA THR A 23 4.01 10.02 6.41
C THR A 23 3.62 11.41 6.94
N GLY A 24 2.65 11.49 7.85
CA GLY A 24 2.06 12.75 8.31
C GLY A 24 1.14 13.42 7.30
N LYS A 25 0.82 12.76 6.19
CA LYS A 25 -0.13 13.23 5.16
C LYS A 25 -1.55 13.14 5.66
N ASP A 26 -2.43 14.00 5.13
CA ASP A 26 -3.84 13.87 5.42
C ASP A 26 -4.46 12.61 4.79
N LEU A 27 -5.68 12.27 5.19
CA LEU A 27 -6.36 11.07 4.71
C LEU A 27 -6.72 11.16 3.23
N ASP A 28 -6.98 12.35 2.69
CA ASP A 28 -7.39 12.54 1.29
C ASP A 28 -6.18 12.32 0.38
N GLU A 29 -5.05 12.96 0.69
CA GLU A 29 -3.76 12.69 0.05
C GLU A 29 -3.40 11.20 0.13
N SER A 30 -3.51 10.60 1.32
CA SER A 30 -3.17 9.18 1.52
C SER A 30 -4.06 8.24 0.72
N MET A 31 -5.32 8.61 0.48
CA MET A 31 -6.22 7.87 -0.41
C MET A 31 -5.75 7.95 -1.85
N ASP A 32 -5.37 9.15 -2.32
CA ASP A 32 -4.87 9.35 -3.68
C ASP A 32 -3.58 8.53 -3.93
N TYR A 33 -2.61 8.57 -3.00
CA TYR A 33 -1.41 7.73 -3.08
C TYR A 33 -1.79 6.24 -3.14
N PHE A 34 -2.70 5.78 -2.28
CA PHE A 34 -3.07 4.37 -2.27
C PHE A 34 -3.76 3.94 -3.57
N TYR A 35 -4.78 4.65 -4.05
CA TYR A 35 -5.55 4.21 -5.22
C TYR A 35 -4.83 4.41 -6.57
N THR A 36 -3.76 5.19 -6.61
CA THR A 36 -2.90 5.34 -7.79
C THR A 36 -1.64 4.46 -7.74
N SER A 37 -1.49 3.66 -6.69
CA SER A 37 -0.32 2.80 -6.48
C SER A 37 -0.40 1.45 -7.20
N GLU A 38 0.75 0.97 -7.65
CA GLU A 38 0.95 -0.42 -8.07
C GLU A 38 0.67 -1.37 -6.90
N THR A 39 0.98 -0.97 -5.66
CA THR A 39 0.62 -1.72 -4.45
C THR A 39 -0.87 -2.04 -4.38
N TYR A 40 -1.75 -1.09 -4.69
CA TYR A 40 -3.20 -1.31 -4.74
C TYR A 40 -3.60 -2.29 -5.84
N GLU A 41 -3.06 -2.12 -7.05
CA GLU A 41 -3.33 -3.00 -8.19
C GLU A 41 -2.98 -4.45 -7.83
N LEU A 42 -1.78 -4.68 -7.30
CA LEU A 42 -1.29 -6.00 -6.91
C LEU A 42 -2.14 -6.64 -5.80
N ILE A 43 -2.56 -5.88 -4.79
CA ILE A 43 -3.47 -6.38 -3.75
C ILE A 43 -4.84 -6.72 -4.35
N SER A 44 -5.36 -5.90 -5.27
CA SER A 44 -6.68 -6.07 -5.90
C SER A 44 -6.73 -7.30 -6.81
N GLU A 45 -5.63 -7.57 -7.53
CA GLU A 45 -5.47 -8.75 -8.39
C GLU A 45 -5.12 -10.01 -7.60
N GLY A 46 -4.80 -9.86 -6.31
CA GLY A 46 -4.43 -10.96 -5.43
C GLY A 46 -3.06 -11.56 -5.77
N VAL A 47 -2.20 -10.80 -6.43
CA VAL A 47 -0.86 -11.25 -6.84
C VAL A 47 -0.01 -11.55 -5.59
N GLY A 48 0.69 -12.69 -5.60
CA GLY A 48 1.67 -13.04 -4.56
C GLY A 48 1.10 -13.22 -3.14
N ASP A 49 -0.21 -13.46 -3.00
CA ASP A 49 -0.90 -13.50 -1.69
C ASP A 49 -0.69 -12.23 -0.85
N LEU A 50 -0.50 -11.07 -1.50
CA LEU A 50 -0.29 -9.79 -0.81
C LEU A 50 -1.48 -9.42 0.09
N HIS A 51 -2.69 -9.80 -0.30
CA HIS A 51 -3.89 -9.63 0.51
C HIS A 51 -3.87 -10.41 1.85
N CYS A 52 -2.99 -11.40 2.01
CA CYS A 52 -2.74 -12.11 3.26
C CYS A 52 -1.60 -11.51 4.09
N LYS A 53 -0.86 -10.52 3.55
CA LYS A 53 0.20 -9.84 4.29
C LYS A 53 -0.39 -8.84 5.29
N GLY A 54 0.42 -8.50 6.30
CA GLY A 54 0.02 -7.55 7.32
C GLY A 54 -0.09 -6.13 6.77
N VAL A 55 -0.98 -5.32 7.37
CA VAL A 55 -1.17 -3.91 7.01
C VAL A 55 0.15 -3.16 6.96
N LYS A 56 0.99 -3.32 7.98
CA LYS A 56 2.30 -2.66 8.06
C LYS A 56 3.19 -2.97 6.86
N TYR A 57 3.26 -4.24 6.45
CA TYR A 57 4.06 -4.63 5.29
C TYR A 57 3.57 -3.94 4.01
N LEU A 58 2.25 -3.92 3.79
CA LEU A 58 1.66 -3.28 2.60
C LEU A 58 1.81 -1.75 2.63
N THR A 59 1.79 -1.14 3.83
CA THR A 59 2.11 0.27 4.01
C THR A 59 3.58 0.54 3.72
N ASP A 60 4.51 -0.32 4.16
CA ASP A 60 5.94 -0.19 3.87
C ASP A 60 6.20 -0.29 2.35
N GLU A 61 5.54 -1.23 1.64
CA GLU A 61 5.62 -1.33 0.15
C GLU A 61 5.13 -0.04 -0.52
N LEU A 62 3.99 0.51 -0.09
CA LEU A 62 3.47 1.78 -0.59
C LEU A 62 4.43 2.95 -0.31
N MET A 63 5.06 2.97 0.86
CA MET A 63 6.06 3.98 1.21
C MET A 63 7.35 3.84 0.39
N LEU A 64 7.76 2.61 0.06
CA LEU A 64 8.90 2.35 -0.82
C LEU A 64 8.58 2.80 -2.24
N GLU A 65 7.38 2.50 -2.72
CA GLU A 65 6.90 2.87 -4.06
C GLU A 65 6.96 4.38 -4.30
N TYR A 66 6.59 5.20 -3.32
CA TYR A 66 6.65 6.67 -3.45
C TYR A 66 7.90 7.31 -2.79
N GLY A 67 8.85 6.49 -2.34
CA GLY A 67 10.12 6.98 -1.79
C GLY A 67 10.03 7.65 -0.40
N PHE A 68 8.93 7.46 0.33
CA PHE A 68 8.83 7.83 1.75
C PHE A 68 9.66 6.91 2.64
N MET A 69 9.99 5.71 2.15
CA MET A 69 10.88 4.75 2.80
C MET A 69 11.99 4.35 1.82
N GLU A 70 13.20 4.10 2.34
CA GLU A 70 14.29 3.52 1.57
C GLU A 70 14.67 2.14 2.12
N HIS A 71 14.83 1.15 1.24
CA HIS A 71 15.38 -0.15 1.58
C HIS A 71 16.50 -0.49 0.60
N LYS A 72 17.64 -0.98 1.11
CA LYS A 72 18.86 -1.20 0.29
C LYS A 72 18.65 -2.13 -0.91
N SER A 73 17.71 -3.06 -0.79
CA SER A 73 17.38 -4.02 -1.85
C SER A 73 16.23 -3.58 -2.75
N TYR A 74 15.56 -2.46 -2.43
CA TYR A 74 14.45 -1.95 -3.24
C TYR A 74 15.03 -1.14 -4.41
N PRO A 75 14.74 -1.51 -5.67
CA PRO A 75 15.28 -0.83 -6.83
C PRO A 75 14.79 0.63 -6.88
N LYS A 76 15.72 1.59 -6.91
CA LYS A 76 15.38 3.03 -6.89
C LYS A 76 14.72 3.50 -8.20
N ASP A 77 14.89 2.75 -9.27
CA ASP A 77 14.26 2.94 -10.58
C ASP A 77 12.78 2.57 -10.60
N LEU A 78 12.27 1.87 -9.57
CA LEU A 78 10.85 1.53 -9.42
C LEU A 78 10.07 2.52 -8.54
N VAL A 79 10.75 3.54 -7.99
CA VAL A 79 10.10 4.57 -7.19
C VAL A 79 9.34 5.52 -8.10
N HIS A 80 8.04 5.69 -7.87
CA HIS A 80 7.22 6.72 -8.49
C HIS A 80 7.78 8.10 -8.09
N GLN A 81 8.34 8.81 -9.08
CA GLN A 81 8.92 10.15 -8.95
C GLN A 81 7.88 11.26 -9.11
#